data_AF-A0A932ZTB2-F1
#
_entry.id   AF-A0A932ZTB2-F1
#
_cell.length_a   1.000
_cell.length_b   1.000
_cell.length_c   1.000
_cell.angle_alpha   90.00
_cell.angle_beta   90.00
_cell.angle_gamma   90.00
#
_symmetry.space_group_name_H-M   'P 1'
#
loop_
_entity.id
_entity.type
_entity.pdbx_description
1 polymer ?
#
loop_
_entity_poly.entity_id
_entity_poly.type
_entity_poly.pdbx_seq_one_letter_code
_entity_poly.pdbx_strand_id
1 'polypeptide(L)' 'MKVAQGRLSNGIRVVTAERTDTRAVAFHIYFGCGGRHERDEVVGVSHALEHMVFKG' A
#
# COMPACT_ATOMS: atom_id res chain seq x y z
N MET A 1 18.64 -12.13 -2.38
CA MET A 1 17.89 -11.01 -1.76
C MET A 1 17.26 -11.53 -0.48
N LYS A 2 17.67 -11.02 0.69
CA LYS A 2 17.11 -11.43 1.98
C LYS A 2 15.83 -10.63 2.23
N VAL A 3 14.72 -11.32 2.41
CA VAL A 3 13.41 -10.71 2.73
C VAL A 3 13.17 -10.89 4.22
N ALA A 4 12.76 -9.82 4.92
CA ALA A 4 12.32 -9.85 6.31
C ALA A 4 10.85 -9.45 6.40
N GLN A 5 10.13 -10.07 7.33
CA GLN A 5 8.72 -9.78 7.60
C GLN A 5 8.57 -9.37 9.06
N GLY A 6 7.68 -8.43 9.34
CA GLY A 6 7.41 -7.97 10.69
C GLY A 6 6.06 -7.29 10.83
N ARG A 7 5.74 -6.89 12.06
CA ARG A 7 4.54 -6.13 12.40
C ARG A 7 4.91 -4.94 13.25
N LEU A 8 4.42 -3.76 12.89
CA LEU A 8 4.60 -2.54 13.68
C LEU A 8 3.67 -2.57 14.91
N SER A 9 3.93 -1.70 15.88
CA SER A 9 3.11 -1.58 17.10
C SER A 9 1.64 -1.24 16.81
N ASN A 10 1.37 -0.52 15.72
CA ASN A 10 0.01 -0.21 15.23
C ASN A 10 -0.64 -1.36 14.43
N GLY A 11 0.04 -2.50 14.30
CA GLY A 11 -0.49 -3.68 13.63
C GLY A 11 -0.30 -3.75 12.11
N ILE A 12 0.33 -2.74 11.48
CA ILE A 12 0.68 -2.81 10.06
C ILE A 12 1.72 -3.91 9.83
N ARG A 13 1.49 -4.72 8.80
CA ARG A 13 2.45 -5.74 8.33
C ARG A 13 3.47 -5.07 7.41
N VAL A 14 4.74 -5.36 7.63
CA VAL A 14 5.85 -4.80 6.84
C VAL A 14 6.68 -5.92 6.27
N VAL A 15 7.03 -5.79 4.99
CA VAL A 15 7.97 -6.67 4.29
C VAL A 15 9.11 -5.79 3.78
N THR A 16 10.35 -6.13 4.14
CA THR A 16 11.54 -5.39 3.70
C THR A 16 12.50 -6.31 2.97
N ALA A 17 13.24 -5.75 2.01
CA ALA A 17 14.33 -6.42 1.33
C ALA A 17 15.52 -5.47 1.28
N GLU A 18 16.64 -5.87 1.86
CA GLU A 18 17.85 -5.05 1.85
C GLU A 18 18.47 -5.04 0.44
N ARG A 19 18.86 -3.84 0.00
CA ARG A 19 19.50 -3.59 -1.30
C ARG A 19 20.75 -2.76 -1.10
N THR A 20 21.92 -3.38 -1.26
CA THR A 20 23.23 -2.70 -1.17
C THR A 20 23.74 -2.22 -2.53
N ASP A 21 23.04 -2.57 -3.62
CA ASP A 21 23.38 -2.28 -5.00
C ASP A 21 22.91 -0.90 -5.49
N THR A 22 22.12 -0.18 -4.67
CA THR A 22 21.57 1.14 -5.02
C THR A 22 21.45 2.03 -3.79
N ARG A 23 21.42 3.35 -4.00
CA ARG A 23 21.09 4.35 -2.97
C ARG A 23 19.60 4.70 -2.95
N ALA A 24 18.83 4.23 -3.93
CA ALA A 24 17.40 4.49 -4.00
C ALA A 24 16.64 3.55 -3.06
N VAL A 25 15.52 4.05 -2.52
CA VAL A 25 14.55 3.25 -1.77
C VAL A 25 13.23 3.28 -2.52
N ALA A 26 12.64 2.11 -2.73
CA ALA A 26 11.27 1.97 -3.21
C ALA A 26 10.42 1.41 -2.06
N PHE A 27 9.20 1.93 -1.92
CA PHE A 27 8.24 1.41 -0.96
C PHE A 27 6.85 1.42 -1.58
N HIS A 28 6.01 0.51 -1.11
CA HIS A 28 4.64 0.36 -1.56
C HIS A 28 3.76 0.23 -0.32
N ILE A 29 2.59 0.85 -0.34
CA ILE A 29 1.57 0.70 0.70
C ILE A 29 0.38 0.00 0.06
N TYR A 30 -0.08 -1.07 0.70
CA TYR A 30 -1.23 -1.84 0.23
C TYR A 30 -2.35 -1.77 1.24
N PHE A 31 -3.56 -1.55 0.74
CA PHE A 31 -4.78 -1.62 1.53
C PHE A 31 -5.52 -2.91 1.17
N GLY A 32 -6.12 -3.55 2.19
CA GLY A 32 -6.95 -4.73 1.99
C GLY A 32 -8.33 -4.43 1.38
N CYS A 33 -8.53 -3.22 0.85
CA CYS A 33 -9.77 -2.72 0.27
C CYS A 33 -9.54 -2.19 -1.17
N GLY A 34 -10.62 -1.86 -1.88
CA GLY A 34 -10.60 -1.41 -3.27
C GLY A 34 -11.93 -1.69 -3.96
N GLY A 35 -12.03 -1.45 -5.27
CA GLY A 35 -13.29 -1.49 -6.03
C GLY A 35 -14.16 -2.74 -5.83
N ARG A 36 -13.54 -3.90 -5.63
CA ARG A 36 -14.26 -5.16 -5.34
C ARG A 36 -15.08 -5.15 -4.04
N HIS A 37 -14.87 -4.17 -3.15
CA HIS A 37 -15.57 -4.02 -1.88
C HIS A 37 -16.59 -2.87 -1.93
N GLU A 38 -16.76 -2.24 -3.09
CA GLU A 38 -17.78 -1.22 -3.29
C GLU A 38 -19.16 -1.87 -3.40
N ARG A 39 -20.18 -1.13 -2.98
CA ARG A 39 -21.56 -1.45 -3.33
C ARG A 39 -21.86 -0.91 -4.73
N ASP A 40 -22.85 -1.49 -5.39
CA ASP A 40 -23.22 -1.12 -6.75
C ASP A 40 -23.57 0.38 -6.89
N GLU A 41 -24.07 1.02 -5.82
CA GLU A 41 -24.46 2.43 -5.87
C GLU A 41 -23.27 3.42 -5.85
N VAL A 42 -22.05 2.93 -5.57
CA VAL A 42 -20.85 3.78 -5.37
C VAL A 42 -19.64 3.30 -6.16
N VAL A 43 -19.89 2.58 -7.26
CA VAL A 43 -18.82 2.06 -8.13
C VAL A 43 -17.90 3.19 -8.59
N GLY A 44 -16.58 2.98 -8.42
CA GLY A 44 -15.53 3.92 -8.79
C GLY A 44 -15.02 4.80 -7.66
N VAL A 45 -15.63 4.77 -6.47
CA VAL A 45 -15.21 5.61 -5.33
C VAL A 45 -13.79 5.31 -4.84
N SER A 46 -13.37 4.04 -4.80
CA SER A 46 -12.01 3.63 -4.40
C SER A 46 -10.98 4.17 -5.37
N HIS A 47 -11.27 4.12 -6.67
CA HIS A 47 -10.40 4.69 -7.70
C HIS A 47 -10.37 6.22 -7.60
N ALA A 48 -11.53 6.86 -7.41
CA ALA A 48 -11.58 8.30 -7.17
C ALA A 48 -10.75 8.69 -5.93
N LEU A 49 -10.91 7.97 -4.82
CA LEU A 49 -10.16 8.19 -3.59
C LEU A 49 -8.64 8.01 -3.78
N GLU A 50 -8.22 7.00 -4.55
CA GLU A 50 -6.81 6.80 -4.91
C GLU A 50 -6.23 8.05 -5.58
N HIS A 51 -6.94 8.67 -6.53
CA HIS A 51 -6.50 9.94 -7.13
C HIS A 51 -6.49 11.09 -6.12
N MET A 52 -7.51 11.15 -5.26
CA MET A 52 -7.67 12.26 -4.31
C MET A 52 -6.62 12.27 -3.20
N VAL A 53 -6.01 11.14 -2.85
CA VAL A 53 -4.87 11.08 -1.91
C VAL A 53 -3.69 11.96 -2.36
N PHE A 54 -3.55 12.22 -3.65
CA PHE A 54 -2.49 13.06 -4.22
C PHE A 54 -2.92 14.51 -4.46
N LYS A 55 -4.12 14.91 -4.02
CA LYS A 55 -4.75 16.20 -4.33
C LYS A 55 -5.16 16.99 -3.08
N GLY A 56 -4.36 16.88 -2.01
CA GLY A 56 -4.61 17.52 -0.70
C GLY A 56 -5.18 18.93 -0.78
#